data_AF-A0A0K2T8W2-F1
#
_entry.id   AF-A0A0K2T8W2-F1
#
_cell.length_a   1.000
_cell.length_b   1.000
_cell.length_c   1.000
_cell.angle_alpha   90.00
_cell.angle_beta   90.00
_cell.angle_gamma   90.00
#
_symmetry.space_group_name_H-M   'P 1'
#
loop_
_entity.id
_entity.type
_entity.pdbx_description
1 polymer ?
#
loop_
_entity_poly.entity_id
_entity_poly.type
_entity_poly.pdbx_seq_one_letter_code
_entity_poly.pdbx_strand_id
1 'polypeptide(L)'
;MQKGCFIPIVKIGRLLEDDDEYLLSISREHSQKESSINALKHRILVFLYQRAMKSSLDQKHPGELRRFYQYFDQLKGLRIWKMQLIDEDHILLKYASEEVVTHRKSESNSQLSFFVIYDRKNTRILSIYDNNSKELVEIFEQHCDFFRNSSESRIASSPSNNVYAALIQKKFKRTISNAKNGSITEARKRILARLPISAQSCSSSPYLDLFLFSYDEKFVSVMERPKGCGDHPIQFYDRNTGRLMFKIYTGLQNHPSPPTSAKRLVAFVFHPTDPFVISVQRTLLDYVVNFHVRKAGVQGDTSPSFF
;
A
#
# COMPACT_ATOMS: atom_id res chain seq x y z
N MET A 1 -20.41 14.18 5.80
CA MET A 1 -21.39 13.36 6.54
C MET A 1 -22.55 14.24 6.93
N GLN A 2 -23.74 14.01 6.40
CA GLN A 2 -24.98 14.54 7.00
C GLN A 2 -25.70 13.35 7.62
N LYS A 3 -26.00 13.43 8.93
CA LYS A 3 -26.73 12.38 9.68
C LYS A 3 -26.06 10.99 9.74
N GLY A 4 -24.73 10.91 9.70
CA GLY A 4 -23.99 9.64 9.84
C GLY A 4 -24.07 8.70 8.63
N CYS A 5 -24.72 9.11 7.54
CA CYS A 5 -24.74 8.37 6.29
C CYS A 5 -23.65 8.87 5.34
N PHE A 6 -23.04 7.93 4.60
CA PHE A 6 -22.22 8.27 3.44
C PHE A 6 -23.13 8.70 2.30
N ILE A 7 -22.93 9.93 1.83
CA ILE A 7 -23.64 10.44 0.66
C ILE A 7 -22.66 10.30 -0.50
N PRO A 8 -23.02 9.59 -1.59
CA PRO A 8 -22.17 9.49 -2.76
C PRO A 8 -21.98 10.89 -3.35
N ILE A 9 -20.75 11.40 -3.33
CA ILE A 9 -20.42 12.71 -3.89
C ILE A 9 -20.19 12.58 -5.39
N VAL A 10 -19.41 11.58 -5.82
CA VAL A 10 -19.16 11.26 -7.24
C VAL A 10 -18.94 9.77 -7.39
N LYS A 11 -19.44 9.23 -8.51
CA LYS A 11 -19.22 7.85 -8.93
C LYS A 11 -18.09 7.82 -9.95
N ILE A 12 -17.08 6.99 -9.71
CA ILE A 12 -15.94 6.83 -10.62
C ILE A 12 -15.96 5.39 -11.13
N GLY A 13 -15.99 5.20 -12.45
CA GLY A 13 -15.91 3.88 -13.05
C GLY A 13 -16.44 3.86 -14.48
N ARG A 14 -17.59 3.20 -14.69
CA ARG A 14 -18.23 3.09 -16.01
C ARG A 14 -18.65 4.47 -16.55
N LEU A 15 -19.14 5.32 -15.66
CA LEU A 15 -19.52 6.71 -15.86
C LEU A 15 -18.59 7.57 -15.00
N LEU A 16 -18.14 8.71 -15.52
CA LEU A 16 -17.28 9.67 -14.83
C LEU A 16 -17.97 11.03 -14.69
N GLU A 17 -18.71 11.44 -15.72
CA GLU A 17 -19.56 12.63 -15.73
C GLU A 17 -21.04 12.24 -15.96
N ASP A 18 -21.96 13.12 -15.59
CA ASP A 18 -23.41 12.85 -15.71
C ASP A 18 -23.87 12.70 -17.18
N ASP A 19 -23.14 13.30 -18.12
CA ASP A 19 -23.38 13.21 -19.56
C ASP A 19 -22.77 11.96 -20.22
N ASP A 20 -21.86 11.24 -19.55
CA ASP A 20 -21.34 9.96 -20.06
C ASP A 20 -22.46 8.92 -20.24
N GLU A 21 -23.55 9.04 -19.50
CA GLU A 21 -24.71 8.16 -19.61
C GLU A 21 -25.38 8.30 -20.98
N TYR A 22 -25.39 9.51 -21.54
CA TYR A 22 -25.86 9.76 -22.89
C TYR A 22 -24.97 9.06 -23.93
N LEU A 23 -23.65 9.17 -23.81
CA LEU A 23 -22.68 8.52 -24.71
C LEU A 23 -22.78 6.99 -24.66
N LEU A 24 -22.98 6.41 -23.47
CA LEU A 24 -23.14 4.96 -23.31
C LEU A 24 -24.52 4.45 -23.71
N SER A 25 -25.58 5.26 -23.61
CA SER A 25 -26.94 4.89 -24.01
C SER A 25 -27.09 4.57 -25.50
N ILE A 26 -26.18 5.12 -26.33
CA ILE A 26 -26.07 4.80 -27.76
C ILE A 26 -25.61 3.34 -27.96
N SER A 27 -24.84 2.79 -27.01
CA SER A 27 -24.32 1.42 -27.03
C SER A 27 -25.27 0.47 -26.26
N ARG A 28 -26.35 0.04 -26.91
CA ARG A 28 -27.48 -0.76 -26.35
C ARG A 28 -27.17 -2.21 -25.92
N GLU A 29 -25.98 -2.54 -25.44
CA GLU A 29 -25.67 -3.91 -25.01
C GLU A 29 -25.49 -4.04 -23.50
N HIS A 30 -26.53 -4.54 -22.83
CA HIS A 30 -26.56 -4.91 -21.41
C HIS A 30 -25.95 -6.30 -21.17
N SER A 31 -24.73 -6.53 -21.64
CA SER A 31 -23.99 -7.76 -21.34
C SER A 31 -23.13 -7.57 -20.08
N GLN A 32 -23.02 -8.60 -19.23
CA GLN A 32 -22.10 -8.59 -18.07
C GLN A 32 -20.61 -8.57 -18.46
N LYS A 33 -20.29 -8.79 -19.73
CA LYS A 33 -19.00 -8.40 -20.32
C LYS A 33 -19.14 -6.98 -20.85
N GLU A 34 -18.22 -6.07 -20.50
CA GLU A 34 -18.13 -4.75 -21.13
C GLU A 34 -17.99 -4.94 -22.66
N SER A 35 -19.09 -4.81 -23.41
CA SER A 35 -19.10 -4.88 -24.87
C SER A 35 -18.43 -3.65 -25.48
N SER A 36 -18.58 -2.50 -24.81
CA SER A 36 -17.95 -1.23 -25.16
C SER A 36 -16.81 -0.86 -24.20
N ILE A 37 -15.87 -0.06 -24.70
CA ILE A 37 -14.82 0.56 -23.89
C ILE A 37 -15.47 1.69 -23.08
N ASN A 38 -15.42 1.62 -21.74
CA ASN A 38 -15.93 2.69 -20.88
C ASN A 38 -15.10 3.98 -20.98
N ALA A 39 -15.66 5.12 -20.54
CA ALA A 39 -15.04 6.43 -20.70
C ALA A 39 -13.63 6.52 -20.09
N LEU A 40 -13.46 6.02 -18.86
CA LEU A 40 -12.17 6.01 -18.17
C LEU A 40 -11.12 5.20 -18.93
N LYS A 41 -11.49 4.00 -19.38
CA LYS A 41 -10.62 3.11 -20.15
C LYS A 41 -10.28 3.71 -21.50
N HIS A 42 -11.24 4.36 -22.16
CA HIS A 42 -11.00 5.07 -23.41
C HIS A 42 -9.95 6.17 -23.19
N ARG A 43 -10.10 7.02 -22.16
CA ARG A 43 -9.12 8.07 -21.84
C ARG A 43 -7.72 7.49 -21.57
N ILE A 44 -7.62 6.36 -20.87
CA ILE A 44 -6.36 5.63 -20.65
C ILE A 44 -5.73 5.15 -21.97
N LEU A 45 -6.53 4.50 -22.83
CA LEU A 45 -6.05 3.97 -24.12
C LEU A 45 -5.60 5.10 -25.05
N VAL A 46 -6.35 6.20 -25.11
CA VAL A 46 -5.99 7.39 -25.89
C VAL A 46 -4.70 8.01 -25.36
N PHE A 47 -4.54 8.15 -24.04
CA PHE A 47 -3.30 8.65 -23.46
C PHE A 47 -2.09 7.79 -23.84
N LEU A 48 -2.21 6.47 -23.76
CA LEU A 48 -1.15 5.54 -24.14
C LEU A 48 -0.83 5.61 -25.64
N TYR A 49 -1.86 5.70 -26.49
CA TYR A 49 -1.71 5.88 -27.92
C TYR A 49 -0.97 7.18 -28.27
N GLN A 50 -1.42 8.31 -27.71
CA GLN A 50 -0.79 9.61 -27.93
C GLN A 50 0.67 9.62 -27.49
N ARG A 51 0.97 8.98 -26.35
CA ARG A 51 2.34 8.81 -25.86
C ARG A 51 3.18 7.98 -26.84
N ALA A 52 2.66 6.84 -27.31
CA ALA A 52 3.35 5.97 -28.25
C ALA A 52 3.58 6.67 -29.61
N MET A 53 2.57 7.39 -30.11
CA MET A 53 2.66 8.19 -31.33
C MET A 53 3.73 9.27 -31.21
N LYS A 54 3.74 10.04 -30.11
CA LYS A 54 4.76 11.07 -29.86
C LYS A 54 6.16 10.45 -29.83
N SER A 55 6.37 9.37 -29.07
CA SER A 55 7.67 8.69 -29.03
C SER A 55 8.12 8.14 -30.39
N SER A 56 7.18 7.62 -31.20
CA SER A 56 7.47 7.16 -32.54
C SER A 56 7.85 8.29 -33.51
N LEU A 57 7.24 9.47 -33.38
CA LEU A 57 7.60 10.66 -34.15
C LEU A 57 8.99 11.17 -33.73
N ASP A 58 9.23 11.29 -32.43
CA ASP A 58 10.49 11.79 -31.87
C ASP A 58 11.68 10.89 -32.26
N GLN A 59 11.50 9.57 -32.19
CA GLN A 59 12.53 8.59 -32.55
C GLN A 59 12.57 8.28 -34.06
N LYS A 60 11.65 8.83 -34.86
CA LYS A 60 11.42 8.48 -36.28
C LYS A 60 11.32 6.97 -36.53
N HIS A 61 10.77 6.23 -35.56
CA HIS A 61 10.67 4.78 -35.60
C HIS A 61 9.29 4.31 -35.10
N PRO A 62 8.55 3.48 -35.86
CA PRO A 62 7.18 3.08 -35.50
C PRO A 62 7.11 2.02 -34.38
N GLY A 63 8.23 1.70 -33.72
CA GLY A 63 8.33 0.62 -32.75
C GLY A 63 7.35 0.73 -31.58
N GLU A 64 7.27 1.90 -30.93
CA GLU A 64 6.35 2.11 -29.80
C GLU A 64 4.88 2.06 -30.22
N LEU A 65 4.54 2.62 -31.39
CA LEU A 65 3.19 2.54 -31.94
C LEU A 65 2.79 1.09 -32.28
N ARG A 66 3.69 0.32 -32.89
CA ARG A 66 3.47 -1.13 -33.15
C ARG A 66 3.29 -1.90 -31.84
N ARG A 67 4.09 -1.58 -30.81
CA ARG A 67 3.98 -2.18 -29.49
C ARG A 67 2.62 -1.88 -28.86
N PHE A 68 2.12 -0.65 -28.95
CA PHE A 68 0.78 -0.31 -28.48
C PHE A 68 -0.30 -1.20 -29.11
N TYR A 69 -0.28 -1.34 -30.44
CA TYR A 69 -1.25 -2.21 -31.13
C TYR A 69 -1.08 -3.69 -30.79
N GLN A 70 0.16 -4.17 -30.66
CA GLN A 70 0.45 -5.55 -30.26
C GLN A 70 -0.16 -5.90 -28.90
N TYR A 71 -0.13 -4.96 -27.95
CA TYR A 71 -0.64 -5.17 -26.59
C TYR A 71 -2.05 -4.59 -26.39
N PHE A 72 -2.73 -4.12 -27.43
CA PHE A 72 -4.00 -3.39 -27.32
C PHE A 72 -5.08 -4.18 -26.57
N ASP A 73 -5.30 -5.45 -26.94
CA ASP A 73 -6.30 -6.29 -26.29
C ASP A 73 -5.98 -6.57 -24.82
N GLN A 74 -4.69 -6.72 -24.49
CA GLN A 74 -4.25 -6.89 -23.11
C GLN A 74 -4.51 -5.62 -22.29
N LEU A 75 -4.21 -4.44 -22.85
CA LEU A 75 -4.49 -3.15 -22.23
C LEU A 75 -5.99 -2.93 -22.01
N LYS A 76 -6.81 -3.23 -23.03
CA LYS A 76 -8.28 -3.19 -22.97
C LYS A 76 -8.85 -4.16 -21.91
N GLY A 77 -8.19 -5.30 -21.73
CA GLY A 77 -8.54 -6.34 -20.77
C GLY A 77 -8.29 -5.98 -19.31
N LEU A 78 -7.48 -4.96 -19.01
CA LEU A 78 -7.18 -4.61 -17.63
C LEU A 78 -8.41 -4.10 -16.86
N ARG A 79 -8.38 -4.28 -15.55
CA ARG A 79 -9.41 -3.91 -14.58
C ARG A 79 -8.78 -3.13 -13.43
N ILE A 80 -9.55 -2.23 -12.84
CA ILE A 80 -9.14 -1.53 -11.62
C ILE A 80 -9.01 -2.58 -10.52
N TRP A 81 -7.80 -2.71 -9.97
CA TRP A 81 -7.50 -3.57 -8.84
C TRP A 81 -7.61 -2.83 -7.51
N LYS A 82 -7.03 -1.64 -7.44
CA LYS A 82 -6.98 -0.81 -6.24
C LYS A 82 -7.07 0.65 -6.62
N MET A 83 -7.59 1.47 -5.71
CA MET A 83 -7.62 2.92 -5.83
C MET A 83 -7.15 3.57 -4.53
N GLN A 84 -6.64 4.79 -4.64
CA GLN A 84 -6.23 5.62 -3.53
C GLN A 84 -6.42 7.09 -3.91
N LEU A 85 -6.91 7.90 -2.98
CA LEU A 85 -6.86 9.36 -3.09
C LEU A 85 -5.44 9.83 -2.76
N ILE A 86 -4.87 10.66 -3.63
CA ILE A 86 -3.60 11.35 -3.37
C ILE A 86 -3.91 12.66 -2.65
N ASP A 87 -4.89 13.39 -3.15
CA ASP A 87 -5.44 14.60 -2.57
C ASP A 87 -6.96 14.71 -2.93
N GLU A 88 -7.52 15.92 -2.86
CA GLU A 88 -8.94 16.18 -3.12
C GLU A 88 -9.34 15.94 -4.59
N ASP A 89 -8.42 16.19 -5.53
CA ASP A 89 -8.68 16.21 -6.97
C ASP A 89 -7.99 15.05 -7.72
N HIS A 90 -6.95 14.45 -7.14
CA HIS A 90 -6.11 13.45 -7.79
C HIS A 90 -6.26 12.05 -7.19
N ILE A 91 -6.39 11.06 -8.08
CA ILE A 91 -6.64 9.67 -7.72
C ILE A 91 -5.56 8.78 -8.35
N LEU A 92 -4.94 7.95 -7.52
CA LEU A 92 -4.08 6.86 -7.96
C LEU A 92 -4.92 5.60 -8.19
N LEU A 93 -5.01 5.17 -9.44
CA LEU A 93 -5.65 3.92 -9.84
C LEU A 93 -4.59 2.89 -10.20
N LYS A 94 -4.75 1.65 -9.73
CA LYS A 94 -3.92 0.52 -10.15
C LYS A 94 -4.75 -0.42 -11.01
N TYR A 95 -4.33 -0.59 -12.25
CA TYR A 95 -4.90 -1.55 -13.18
C TYR A 95 -4.09 -2.84 -13.21
N ALA A 96 -4.78 -3.98 -13.25
CA ALA A 96 -4.19 -5.31 -13.39
C ALA A 96 -5.08 -6.19 -14.26
N SER A 97 -4.61 -7.40 -14.58
CA SER A 97 -5.44 -8.39 -15.28
C SER A 97 -6.66 -8.79 -14.43
N GLU A 98 -7.71 -9.27 -15.08
CA GLU A 98 -8.91 -9.78 -14.40
C GLU A 98 -8.58 -10.92 -13.41
N GLU A 99 -7.63 -11.79 -13.74
CA GLU A 99 -7.21 -12.90 -12.88
C GLU A 99 -6.58 -12.42 -11.57
N VAL A 100 -5.84 -11.31 -11.60
CA VAL A 100 -5.23 -10.70 -10.41
C VAL A 100 -6.30 -10.01 -9.57
N VAL A 101 -7.24 -9.31 -10.20
CA VAL A 101 -8.33 -8.61 -9.49
C VAL A 101 -9.26 -9.61 -8.81
N THR A 102 -9.54 -10.74 -9.46
CA THR A 102 -10.40 -11.81 -8.92
C THR A 102 -9.67 -12.77 -7.99
N HIS A 103 -8.40 -12.51 -7.65
CA HIS A 103 -7.56 -13.35 -6.80
C HIS A 103 -7.39 -14.81 -7.29
N ARG A 104 -7.64 -15.07 -8.58
CA ARG A 104 -7.46 -16.39 -9.20
C ARG A 104 -5.99 -16.77 -9.36
N LYS A 105 -5.08 -15.78 -9.33
CA LYS A 105 -3.62 -15.98 -9.30
C LYS A 105 -3.00 -15.32 -8.07
N SER A 106 -2.07 -16.03 -7.44
CA SER A 106 -1.38 -15.61 -6.21
C SER A 106 -0.25 -14.60 -6.46
N GLU A 107 0.41 -14.67 -7.62
CA GLU A 107 1.54 -13.78 -7.95
C GLU A 107 1.10 -12.59 -8.80
N SER A 108 0.67 -11.51 -8.13
CA SER A 108 0.24 -10.27 -8.80
C SER A 108 1.38 -9.45 -9.43
N ASN A 109 2.62 -9.66 -8.97
CA ASN A 109 3.75 -8.76 -9.31
C ASN A 109 4.46 -9.12 -10.62
N SER A 110 4.27 -10.35 -11.12
CA SER A 110 4.83 -10.80 -12.40
C SER A 110 3.99 -10.36 -13.60
N GLN A 111 2.72 -10.02 -13.38
CA GLN A 111 1.79 -9.64 -14.42
C GLN A 111 1.85 -8.14 -14.79
N LEU A 112 1.37 -7.85 -16.00
CA LEU A 112 1.22 -6.47 -16.48
C LEU A 112 0.27 -5.71 -15.55
N SER A 113 0.76 -4.59 -15.03
CA SER A 113 -0.05 -3.67 -14.24
C SER A 113 0.42 -2.24 -14.45
N PHE A 114 -0.52 -1.32 -14.36
CA PHE A 114 -0.26 0.12 -14.52
C PHE A 114 -0.78 0.89 -13.32
N PHE A 115 -0.07 1.96 -13.01
CA PHE A 115 -0.49 3.01 -12.10
C PHE A 115 -0.92 4.20 -12.95
N VAL A 116 -2.13 4.67 -12.73
CA VAL A 116 -2.75 5.76 -13.49
C VAL A 116 -3.05 6.87 -12.50
N ILE A 117 -2.50 8.07 -12.75
CA ILE A 117 -2.83 9.28 -12.00
C ILE A 117 -3.95 9.99 -12.76
N TYR A 118 -5.11 10.07 -12.13
CA TYR A 118 -6.33 10.63 -12.70
C TYR A 118 -6.70 11.94 -11.99
N ASP A 119 -6.88 12.99 -12.77
CA ASP A 119 -7.42 14.28 -12.34
C ASP A 119 -8.94 14.21 -12.46
N ARG A 120 -9.61 14.15 -11.31
CA ARG A 120 -11.07 14.03 -11.21
C ARG A 120 -11.77 15.30 -11.64
N LYS A 121 -11.19 16.47 -11.37
CA LYS A 121 -11.83 17.77 -11.67
C LYS A 121 -11.90 18.04 -13.16
N ASN A 122 -10.82 17.78 -13.89
CA ASN A 122 -10.74 17.96 -15.34
C ASN A 122 -10.94 16.65 -16.13
N THR A 123 -11.33 15.59 -15.42
CA THR A 123 -11.57 14.24 -15.91
C THR A 123 -10.46 13.63 -16.78
N ARG A 124 -9.20 14.04 -16.61
CA ARG A 124 -8.09 13.67 -17.51
C ARG A 124 -7.06 12.75 -16.87
N ILE A 125 -6.35 12.02 -17.72
CA ILE A 125 -5.20 11.21 -17.29
C ILE A 125 -3.96 12.11 -17.26
N LEU A 126 -3.33 12.22 -16.09
CA LEU A 126 -2.10 13.00 -15.93
C LEU A 126 -0.87 12.18 -16.30
N SER A 127 -0.78 10.95 -15.81
CA SER A 127 0.34 10.06 -16.08
C SER A 127 -0.02 8.59 -15.93
N ILE A 128 0.73 7.74 -16.65
CA ILE A 128 0.62 6.28 -16.57
C ILE A 128 2.03 5.67 -16.43
N TYR A 129 2.21 4.89 -15.38
CA TYR A 129 3.45 4.18 -15.06
C TYR A 129 3.22 2.68 -15.09
N ASP A 130 4.16 1.92 -15.64
CA ASP A 130 4.16 0.47 -15.48
C ASP A 130 4.68 0.04 -14.09
N ASN A 131 4.57 -1.25 -13.78
CA ASN A 131 5.02 -1.82 -12.52
C ASN A 131 6.55 -1.95 -12.36
N ASN A 132 7.33 -1.47 -13.32
CA ASN A 132 8.78 -1.38 -13.29
C ASN A 132 9.28 0.08 -13.45
N SER A 133 8.39 1.06 -13.32
CA SER A 133 8.72 2.46 -13.53
C SER A 133 9.76 2.94 -12.52
N LYS A 134 10.92 3.37 -13.03
CA LYS A 134 11.97 4.01 -12.21
C LYS A 134 11.46 5.33 -11.63
N GLU A 135 10.80 6.13 -12.47
CA GLU A 135 10.29 7.44 -12.11
C GLU A 135 9.28 7.36 -10.96
N LEU A 136 8.32 6.42 -11.03
CA LEU A 136 7.33 6.27 -9.96
C LEU A 136 7.99 5.80 -8.64
N VAL A 137 9.04 4.97 -8.72
CA VAL A 137 9.81 4.59 -7.53
C VAL A 137 10.51 5.80 -6.92
N GLU A 138 11.11 6.66 -7.74
CA GLU A 138 11.78 7.89 -7.25
C GLU A 138 10.79 8.85 -6.60
N ILE A 139 9.64 9.10 -7.25
CA ILE A 139 8.55 9.90 -6.69
C ILE A 139 8.08 9.30 -5.35
N PHE A 140 7.86 7.98 -5.29
CA PHE A 140 7.40 7.32 -4.08
C PHE A 140 8.43 7.35 -2.94
N GLU A 141 9.73 7.22 -3.25
CA GLU A 141 10.81 7.26 -2.26
C GLU A 141 11.01 8.68 -1.70
N GLN A 142 10.89 9.71 -2.54
CA GLN A 142 11.09 11.10 -2.13
C GLN A 142 9.86 11.70 -1.45
N HIS A 143 8.66 11.35 -1.94
CA HIS A 143 7.39 11.97 -1.57
C HIS A 143 6.42 10.96 -0.94
N CYS A 144 6.92 10.00 -0.16
CA CYS A 144 6.13 8.90 0.43
C CYS A 144 4.93 9.40 1.26
N ASP A 145 5.08 10.55 1.93
CA ASP A 145 4.05 11.12 2.79
C ASP A 145 2.80 11.56 2.01
N PHE A 146 2.94 12.02 0.77
CA PHE A 146 1.80 12.37 -0.09
C PHE A 146 0.97 11.14 -0.49
N PHE A 147 1.53 9.94 -0.38
CA PHE A 147 0.80 8.69 -0.57
C PHE A 147 0.18 8.15 0.73
N ARG A 148 0.27 8.88 1.84
CA ARG A 148 -0.38 8.51 3.11
C ARG A 148 -1.53 9.49 3.31
N ASN A 149 -2.76 9.04 3.04
CA ASN A 149 -3.98 9.85 3.12
C ASN A 149 -4.38 10.15 4.58
N SER A 150 -3.50 10.82 5.33
CA SER A 150 -3.73 11.21 6.71
C SER A 150 -3.23 12.64 6.94
N SER A 151 -4.17 13.51 7.31
CA SER A 151 -3.92 14.89 7.79
C SER A 151 -3.05 14.92 9.05
N GLU A 152 -3.04 13.84 9.82
CA GLU A 152 -2.21 13.63 11.03
C GLU A 152 -0.87 12.92 10.75
N SER A 153 -0.58 12.58 9.47
CA SER A 153 0.56 11.73 9.09
C SER A 153 1.94 12.32 9.37
N ARG A 154 2.05 13.58 9.80
CA ARG A 154 3.32 14.18 10.20
C ARG A 154 3.95 13.48 11.42
N ILE A 155 3.15 12.81 12.24
CA ILE A 155 3.62 12.11 13.44
C ILE A 155 4.16 10.71 13.08
N ALA A 156 3.63 10.08 12.03
CA ALA A 156 4.03 8.73 11.66
C ALA A 156 5.37 8.73 10.91
N SER A 157 6.32 7.94 11.41
CA SER A 157 7.63 7.77 10.77
C SER A 157 7.50 7.28 9.31
N SER A 158 8.15 7.98 8.40
CA SER A 158 8.20 7.68 6.97
C SER A 158 9.63 7.82 6.44
N PRO A 159 9.96 7.18 5.32
CA PRO A 159 11.27 7.40 4.70
C PRO A 159 11.53 8.84 4.25
N SER A 160 10.47 9.64 4.03
CA SER A 160 10.57 11.04 3.63
C SER A 160 10.84 11.98 4.82
N ASN A 161 10.38 11.62 6.03
CA ASN A 161 10.47 12.48 7.21
C ASN A 161 11.38 11.94 8.34
N ASN A 162 11.81 10.68 8.26
CA ASN A 162 12.58 10.00 9.32
C ASN A 162 13.80 9.27 8.75
N VAL A 163 14.99 9.63 9.28
CA VAL A 163 16.28 9.07 8.83
C VAL A 163 16.37 7.56 9.06
N TYR A 164 15.84 7.05 10.18
CA TYR A 164 15.84 5.62 10.48
C TYR A 164 14.91 4.86 9.53
N ALA A 165 13.72 5.40 9.25
CA ALA A 165 12.81 4.84 8.25
C ALA A 165 13.45 4.80 6.85
N ALA A 166 14.16 5.88 6.46
CA ALA A 166 14.90 5.95 5.21
C ALA A 166 16.01 4.89 5.13
N LEU A 167 16.76 4.69 6.22
CA LEU A 167 17.78 3.64 6.32
C LEU A 167 17.18 2.24 6.21
N ILE A 168 16.04 1.99 6.84
CA ILE A 168 15.32 0.71 6.73
C ILE A 168 14.88 0.46 5.29
N GLN A 169 14.32 1.47 4.60
CA GLN A 169 13.95 1.34 3.19
C GLN A 169 15.16 1.07 2.29
N LYS A 170 16.28 1.77 2.51
CA LYS A 170 17.54 1.54 1.78
C LYS A 170 18.05 0.11 2.00
N LYS A 171 18.03 -0.40 3.25
CA LYS A 171 18.39 -1.79 3.56
C LYS A 171 17.47 -2.77 2.84
N PHE A 172 16.16 -2.57 2.88
CA PHE A 172 15.17 -3.39 2.19
C PHE A 172 15.44 -3.46 0.68
N LYS A 173 15.68 -2.31 0.03
CA LYS A 173 16.03 -2.23 -1.39
C LYS A 173 17.30 -3.02 -1.71
N ARG A 174 18.35 -2.85 -0.90
CA ARG A 174 19.63 -3.57 -1.07
C ARG A 174 19.48 -5.08 -0.89
N THR A 175 18.69 -5.53 0.10
CA THR A 175 18.42 -6.96 0.33
C THR A 175 17.73 -7.59 -0.86
N ILE A 176 16.76 -6.91 -1.49
CA ILE A 176 16.08 -7.44 -2.67
C ILE A 176 17.02 -7.50 -3.86
N SER A 177 17.75 -6.42 -4.13
CA SER A 177 18.66 -6.36 -5.28
C SER A 177 19.80 -7.38 -5.19
N ASN A 178 20.31 -7.65 -3.99
CA ASN A 178 21.46 -8.54 -3.77
C ASN A 178 21.08 -10.01 -3.52
N ALA A 179 19.79 -10.35 -3.53
CA ALA A 179 19.36 -11.75 -3.36
C ALA A 179 19.83 -12.64 -4.53
N LYS A 180 19.88 -13.96 -4.31
CA LYS A 180 20.36 -14.95 -5.31
C LYS A 180 19.65 -14.88 -6.67
N ASN A 181 18.42 -14.36 -6.70
CA ASN A 181 17.62 -14.06 -7.91
C ASN A 181 17.13 -12.59 -7.93
N GLY A 182 17.84 -11.71 -7.24
CA GLY A 182 17.51 -10.30 -7.13
C GLY A 182 17.80 -9.56 -8.42
N SER A 183 16.93 -8.63 -8.81
CA SER A 183 17.21 -7.69 -9.90
C SER A 183 16.68 -6.31 -9.52
N ILE A 184 17.21 -5.27 -10.18
CA ILE A 184 16.69 -3.91 -10.04
C ILE A 184 15.19 -3.86 -10.43
N THR A 185 14.81 -4.65 -11.44
CA THR A 185 13.41 -4.80 -11.87
C THR A 185 12.53 -5.39 -10.77
N GLU A 186 12.98 -6.47 -10.12
CA GLU A 186 12.25 -7.07 -9.00
C GLU A 186 12.20 -6.14 -7.78
N ALA A 187 13.27 -5.39 -7.52
CA ALA A 187 13.27 -4.37 -6.47
C ALA A 187 12.21 -3.29 -6.74
N ARG A 188 12.14 -2.75 -7.96
CA ARG A 188 11.12 -1.77 -8.37
C ARG A 188 9.71 -2.32 -8.21
N LYS A 189 9.45 -3.52 -8.76
CA LYS A 189 8.15 -4.20 -8.63
C LYS A 189 7.72 -4.38 -7.18
N ARG A 190 8.62 -4.81 -6.29
CA ARG A 190 8.32 -5.00 -4.86
C ARG A 190 8.10 -3.69 -4.11
N ILE A 191 8.79 -2.62 -4.48
CA ILE A 191 8.56 -1.28 -3.92
C ILE A 191 7.17 -0.78 -4.36
N LEU A 192 6.89 -0.82 -5.67
CA LEU A 192 5.62 -0.36 -6.25
C LEU A 192 4.42 -1.26 -5.86
N ALA A 193 4.64 -2.51 -5.47
CA ALA A 193 3.59 -3.38 -4.95
C ALA A 193 2.92 -2.83 -3.68
N ARG A 194 3.57 -1.90 -2.96
CA ARG A 194 3.00 -1.20 -1.80
C ARG A 194 1.92 -0.20 -2.20
N LEU A 195 1.91 0.25 -3.44
CA LEU A 195 0.91 1.16 -3.98
C LEU A 195 -0.26 0.37 -4.61
N PRO A 196 -1.49 0.87 -4.47
CA PRO A 196 -1.89 2.00 -3.61
C PRO A 196 -1.89 1.62 -2.12
N ILE A 197 -1.60 2.60 -1.26
CA ILE A 197 -1.60 2.46 0.21
C ILE A 197 -3.04 2.62 0.71
N SER A 198 -3.46 1.72 1.60
CA SER A 198 -4.75 1.83 2.26
C SER A 198 -4.70 2.94 3.33
N ALA A 199 -5.73 3.79 3.35
CA ALA A 199 -5.81 4.95 4.24
C ALA A 199 -5.77 4.56 5.74
N GLN A 200 -6.22 3.36 6.09
CA GLN A 200 -6.29 2.86 7.47
C GLN A 200 -5.11 1.94 7.83
N SER A 201 -4.02 1.93 7.04
CA SER A 201 -2.93 0.98 7.26
C SER A 201 -1.74 1.56 8.02
N CYS A 202 -1.77 2.82 8.47
CA CYS A 202 -0.68 3.42 9.24
C CYS A 202 -1.17 3.83 10.63
N SER A 203 -0.50 3.36 11.67
CA SER A 203 -0.70 3.82 13.04
C SER A 203 -0.06 5.20 13.24
N SER A 204 -0.75 6.08 13.95
CA SER A 204 -0.24 7.39 14.40
C SER A 204 0.35 7.36 15.81
N SER A 205 0.43 6.19 16.44
CA SER A 205 0.92 6.04 17.82
C SER A 205 2.42 6.39 17.97
N PRO A 206 2.80 7.19 19.00
CA PRO A 206 4.19 7.56 19.26
C PRO A 206 5.07 6.36 19.64
N TYR A 207 4.48 5.25 20.09
CA TYR A 207 5.22 4.02 20.39
C TYR A 207 5.88 3.38 19.16
N LEU A 208 5.39 3.71 17.96
CA LEU A 208 5.96 3.25 16.68
C LEU A 208 6.77 4.36 15.99
N ASP A 209 7.05 5.47 16.68
CA ASP A 209 7.95 6.48 16.15
C ASP A 209 9.41 5.99 16.23
N LEU A 210 10.05 5.91 15.07
CA LEU A 210 11.43 5.45 14.95
C LEU A 210 12.43 6.48 15.48
N PHE A 211 12.04 7.76 15.66
CA PHE A 211 12.87 8.74 16.38
C PHE A 211 12.91 8.46 17.89
N LEU A 212 11.82 7.96 18.47
CA LEU A 212 11.73 7.69 19.90
C LEU A 212 12.25 6.31 20.26
N PHE A 213 11.84 5.28 19.51
CA PHE A 213 12.11 3.89 19.87
C PHE A 213 12.84 3.11 18.78
N SER A 214 13.71 2.22 19.22
CA SER A 214 14.31 1.13 18.45
C SER A 214 13.63 -0.19 18.78
N TYR A 215 13.07 -0.83 17.76
CA TYR A 215 12.41 -2.14 17.84
C TYR A 215 12.64 -2.93 16.54
N ASP A 216 12.37 -4.24 16.57
CA ASP A 216 12.50 -5.09 15.38
C ASP A 216 11.23 -5.03 14.50
N GLU A 217 11.38 -4.43 13.31
CA GLU A 217 10.28 -4.24 12.36
C GLU A 217 9.66 -5.53 11.79
N LYS A 218 10.35 -6.66 11.97
CA LYS A 218 9.85 -7.98 11.59
C LYS A 218 8.62 -8.36 12.41
N PHE A 219 8.56 -7.93 13.67
CA PHE A 219 7.50 -8.31 14.61
C PHE A 219 6.45 -7.22 14.81
N VAL A 220 6.80 -5.94 14.63
CA VAL A 220 5.87 -4.81 14.74
C VAL A 220 6.31 -3.64 13.85
N SER A 221 5.39 -2.88 13.26
CA SER A 221 5.76 -1.72 12.43
C SER A 221 4.65 -0.68 12.38
N VAL A 222 4.98 0.57 12.03
CA VAL A 222 4.01 1.67 11.79
C VAL A 222 2.87 1.25 10.87
N MET A 223 3.18 0.42 9.87
CA MET A 223 2.18 -0.13 8.96
C MET A 223 1.44 -1.29 9.63
N GLU A 224 0.14 -1.13 9.88
CA GLU A 224 -0.77 -2.10 10.47
C GLU A 224 -1.00 -3.27 9.52
N ARG A 225 -0.14 -4.28 9.64
CA ARG A 225 -0.26 -5.56 8.93
C ARG A 225 0.07 -6.71 9.87
N PRO A 226 -0.63 -7.86 9.75
CA PRO A 226 -0.27 -9.04 10.53
C PRO A 226 1.20 -9.44 10.31
N LYS A 227 1.91 -9.67 11.41
CA LYS A 227 3.30 -10.12 11.44
C LYS A 227 3.39 -11.53 11.98
N GLY A 228 4.52 -12.20 11.76
CA GLY A 228 4.79 -13.48 12.41
C GLY A 228 4.80 -13.31 13.92
N CYS A 229 4.13 -14.20 14.63
CA CYS A 229 4.19 -14.21 16.09
C CYS A 229 5.49 -14.90 16.53
N GLY A 230 6.41 -14.16 17.16
CA GLY A 230 7.65 -14.71 17.70
C GLY A 230 7.51 -15.10 19.16
N ASP A 231 8.29 -16.08 19.62
CA ASP A 231 8.21 -16.63 20.98
C ASP A 231 8.74 -15.68 22.07
N HIS A 232 9.58 -14.72 21.67
CA HIS A 232 10.18 -13.74 22.57
C HIS A 232 9.39 -12.43 22.59
N PRO A 233 9.37 -11.72 23.73
CA PRO A 233 8.72 -10.41 23.81
C PRO A 233 9.36 -9.42 22.83
N ILE A 234 8.54 -8.56 22.25
CA ILE A 234 9.01 -7.48 21.40
C ILE A 234 9.58 -6.40 22.29
N GLN A 235 10.85 -6.07 22.09
CA GLN A 235 11.59 -5.12 22.93
C GLN A 235 11.64 -3.75 22.27
N PHE A 236 11.33 -2.71 23.05
CA PHE A 236 11.41 -1.32 22.65
C PHE A 236 12.50 -0.63 23.46
N TYR A 237 13.54 -0.18 22.77
CA TYR A 237 14.65 0.55 23.34
C TYR A 237 14.51 2.04 23.05
N ASP A 238 14.85 2.89 24.00
CA ASP A 238 15.00 4.32 23.73
C ASP A 238 16.10 4.52 22.69
N ARG A 239 15.80 5.30 21.64
CA ARG A 239 16.70 5.44 20.49
C ARG A 239 18.01 6.15 20.85
N ASN A 240 17.96 7.11 21.78
CA ASN A 240 19.10 7.97 22.12
C ASN A 240 20.03 7.32 23.15
N THR A 241 19.44 6.67 24.16
CA THR A 241 20.18 6.08 25.29
C THR A 241 20.44 4.58 25.11
N GLY A 242 19.72 3.91 24.21
CA GLY A 242 19.80 2.46 24.04
C GLY A 242 19.22 1.67 25.22
N ARG A 243 18.59 2.34 26.19
CA ARG A 243 17.99 1.67 27.35
C ARG A 243 16.70 0.97 26.94
N LEU A 244 16.50 -0.24 27.44
CA LEU A 244 15.22 -0.95 27.28
C LEU A 244 14.11 -0.19 28.03
N MET A 245 13.10 0.27 27.31
CA MET A 245 11.99 1.07 27.87
C MET A 245 10.81 0.18 28.24
N PHE A 246 10.42 -0.71 27.34
CA PHE A 246 9.34 -1.65 27.58
C PHE A 246 9.40 -2.88 26.67
N LYS A 247 8.59 -3.87 27.02
CA LYS A 247 8.41 -5.11 26.28
C LYS A 247 6.93 -5.38 26.07
N ILE A 248 6.56 -5.86 24.88
CA ILE A 248 5.21 -6.34 24.60
C ILE A 248 5.25 -7.86 24.53
N TYR A 249 4.50 -8.52 25.41
CA TYR A 249 4.36 -9.96 25.43
C TYR A 249 3.13 -10.35 24.64
N THR A 250 3.31 -11.07 23.54
CA THR A 250 2.16 -11.48 22.74
C THR A 250 1.30 -12.55 23.43
N GLY A 251 1.74 -13.15 24.55
CA GLY A 251 0.95 -14.10 25.36
C GLY A 251 1.32 -15.58 25.18
N LEU A 252 2.50 -15.86 24.63
CA LEU A 252 2.90 -17.20 24.19
C LEU A 252 3.49 -18.11 25.28
N GLN A 253 3.73 -17.62 26.50
CA GLN A 253 4.51 -18.39 27.50
C GLN A 253 3.81 -19.67 27.98
N ASN A 254 2.49 -19.79 27.81
CA ASN A 254 1.69 -20.88 28.38
C ASN A 254 0.92 -21.72 27.36
N HIS A 255 1.09 -21.48 26.05
CA HIS A 255 0.38 -22.26 25.02
C HIS A 255 1.34 -23.21 24.28
N PRO A 256 0.92 -24.46 24.03
CA PRO A 256 1.73 -25.41 23.26
C PRO A 256 2.12 -24.80 21.90
N SER A 257 3.35 -25.06 21.49
CA SER A 257 3.85 -24.62 20.19
C SER A 257 2.90 -25.13 19.09
N PRO A 258 2.47 -24.26 18.16
CA PRO A 258 1.64 -24.71 17.06
C PRO A 258 2.42 -25.75 16.23
N PRO A 259 1.72 -26.71 15.60
CA PRO A 259 2.37 -27.66 14.69
C PRO A 259 3.15 -26.89 13.61
N THR A 260 4.29 -27.43 13.19
CA THR A 260 5.29 -26.81 12.30
C THR A 260 4.71 -26.28 10.97
N SER A 261 3.50 -26.69 10.60
CA SER A 261 2.78 -26.28 9.40
C SER A 261 1.93 -24.99 9.54
N ALA A 262 1.61 -24.54 10.77
CA ALA A 262 0.70 -23.41 10.99
C ALA A 262 1.47 -22.12 11.36
N LYS A 263 1.57 -21.18 10.42
CA LYS A 263 2.12 -19.83 10.69
C LYS A 263 1.15 -19.04 11.55
N ARG A 264 1.52 -18.79 12.81
CA ARG A 264 0.78 -17.89 13.71
C ARG A 264 1.06 -16.44 13.36
N LEU A 265 -0.01 -15.66 13.15
CA LEU A 265 0.09 -14.24 12.84
C LEU A 265 -0.45 -13.41 14.00
N VAL A 266 0.15 -12.24 14.22
CA VAL A 266 -0.31 -11.24 15.19
C VAL A 266 -0.48 -9.89 14.52
N ALA A 267 -1.62 -9.25 14.73
CA ALA A 267 -1.86 -7.86 14.38
C ALA A 267 -1.81 -7.01 15.65
N PHE A 268 -1.26 -5.81 15.56
CA PHE A 268 -1.21 -4.86 16.66
C PHE A 268 -1.99 -3.61 16.29
N VAL A 269 -2.75 -3.09 17.25
CA VAL A 269 -3.42 -1.80 17.18
C VAL A 269 -2.92 -0.99 18.37
N PHE A 270 -2.14 0.05 18.10
CA PHE A 270 -1.62 0.94 19.13
C PHE A 270 -2.58 2.11 19.31
N HIS A 271 -2.89 2.47 20.55
CA HIS A 271 -3.66 3.69 20.78
C HIS A 271 -2.85 4.91 20.33
N PRO A 272 -3.47 5.90 19.66
CA PRO A 272 -2.76 7.09 19.18
C PRO A 272 -2.17 7.93 20.31
N THR A 273 -2.82 7.98 21.48
CA THR A 273 -2.44 8.87 22.60
C THR A 273 -2.17 8.16 23.91
N ASP A 274 -2.73 6.98 24.12
CA ASP A 274 -2.83 6.37 25.45
C ASP A 274 -1.80 5.24 25.56
N PRO A 275 -1.31 4.93 26.76
CA PRO A 275 -0.38 3.82 27.01
C PRO A 275 -1.07 2.45 26.88
N PHE A 276 -1.65 2.19 25.71
CA PHE A 276 -2.51 1.05 25.44
C PHE A 276 -2.25 0.45 24.05
N VAL A 277 -2.16 -0.88 24.00
CA VAL A 277 -1.99 -1.64 22.77
C VAL A 277 -2.92 -2.84 22.81
N ILE A 278 -3.50 -3.18 21.66
CA ILE A 278 -4.24 -4.42 21.48
C ILE A 278 -3.41 -5.32 20.57
N SER A 279 -3.20 -6.57 20.96
CA SER A 279 -2.66 -7.59 20.06
C SER A 279 -3.71 -8.65 19.76
N VAL A 280 -3.92 -8.91 18.48
CA VAL A 280 -4.86 -9.93 17.98
C VAL A 280 -4.06 -11.01 17.29
N GLN A 281 -3.96 -12.17 17.94
CA GLN A 281 -3.34 -13.34 17.35
C GLN A 281 -4.37 -14.18 16.61
N ARG A 282 -3.94 -14.77 15.50
CA ARG A 282 -4.70 -15.79 14.77
C ARG A 282 -3.87 -17.06 14.61
N THR A 283 -4.42 -18.16 15.11
CA THR A 283 -3.90 -19.52 14.88
C THR A 283 -4.99 -20.34 14.21
N LEU A 284 -4.85 -20.63 12.92
CA LEU A 284 -5.90 -21.29 12.13
C LEU A 284 -7.23 -20.51 12.19
N LEU A 285 -8.18 -21.01 12.99
CA LEU A 285 -9.51 -20.42 13.20
C LEU A 285 -9.64 -19.70 14.55
N ASP A 286 -8.69 -19.91 15.47
CA ASP A 286 -8.75 -19.32 16.81
C ASP A 286 -8.15 -17.92 16.83
N TYR A 287 -8.83 -17.05 17.57
CA TYR A 287 -8.40 -15.69 17.83
C TYR A 287 -8.14 -15.49 19.32
N VAL A 288 -6.97 -14.96 19.65
CA VAL A 288 -6.62 -14.55 21.01
C VAL A 288 -6.36 -13.06 21.00
N VAL A 289 -7.09 -12.32 21.84
CA VAL A 289 -6.95 -10.88 21.97
C VAL A 289 -6.31 -10.58 23.32
N ASN A 290 -5.21 -9.82 23.30
CA ASN A 290 -4.55 -9.36 24.51
C ASN A 290 -4.59 -7.84 24.57
N PHE A 291 -4.79 -7.33 25.78
CA PHE A 291 -4.81 -5.92 26.10
C PHE A 291 -3.56 -5.57 26.91
N HIS A 292 -2.72 -4.72 26.35
CA HIS A 292 -1.45 -4.32 26.95
C HIS A 292 -1.62 -2.90 27.47
N VAL A 293 -1.45 -2.71 28.78
CA VAL A 293 -1.57 -1.40 29.42
C VAL A 293 -0.27 -1.12 30.14
N ARG A 294 0.43 -0.05 29.76
CA ARG A 294 1.66 0.31 30.44
C ARG A 294 1.34 0.96 31.78
N LYS A 295 1.85 0.33 32.83
CA LYS A 295 1.78 0.87 34.19
C LYS A 295 2.81 1.99 34.33
N ALA A 296 2.39 3.16 34.78
CA ALA A 296 3.32 4.25 35.13
C ALA A 296 4.23 3.75 36.26
N GLY A 297 5.55 3.81 36.06
CA GLY A 297 6.51 3.43 37.09
C GLY A 297 6.42 4.36 38.29
N VAL A 298 6.51 3.80 39.49
CA VAL A 298 6.73 4.57 40.72
C VAL A 298 8.13 5.19 40.63
N GLN A 299 8.27 6.49 40.95
CA GLN A 299 9.58 7.17 40.93
C GLN A 299 10.60 6.37 41.77
N GLY A 300 11.68 5.91 41.13
CA GLY A 300 12.78 5.17 41.78
C GLY A 300 13.03 3.77 41.23
N ASP A 301 12.10 3.19 40.47
CA ASP A 301 12.28 1.86 39.88
C ASP A 301 13.01 1.95 38.53
N THR A 302 14.21 1.38 38.46
CA THR A 302 15.01 1.34 37.22
C THR A 302 14.68 0.14 36.33
N SER A 303 13.77 -0.73 36.77
CA SER A 303 13.32 -1.88 35.99
C SER A 303 12.50 -1.44 34.75
N PRO A 304 12.62 -2.16 33.62
CA PRO A 304 11.88 -1.83 32.41
C PRO A 304 10.37 -1.97 32.64
N SER A 305 9.60 -0.93 32.29
CA SER A 305 8.14 -0.96 32.41
C SER A 305 7.52 -2.01 31.49
N PHE A 306 6.57 -2.78 32.01
CA PHE A 306 5.92 -3.85 31.24
C PHE A 306 4.61 -3.37 30.61
N PHE A 307 4.34 -3.89 29.41
CA PHE A 307 3.05 -3.86 28.71
C PHE A 307 2.45 -5.26 28.73
#